data_AF-A0A354V8S8-F1
#
_entry.id   AF-A0A354V8S8-F1
#
_cell.length_a   1.000
_cell.length_b   1.000
_cell.length_c   1.000
_cell.angle_alpha   90.00
_cell.angle_beta   90.00
_cell.angle_gamma   90.00
#
_symmetry.space_group_name_H-M   'P 1'
#
loop_
_entity.id
_entity.type
_entity.pdbx_description
1 polymer ?
#
loop_
_entity_poly.entity_id
_entity_poly.type
_entity_poly.pdbx_seq_one_letter_code
_entity_poly.pdbx_strand_id
1 'polypeptide(L)'
;MAEGVRNYPLPGEIEPDLGRVQAYWVGLKRGANDIPFWDDVKFSLESRLGRDSMLIGVFENPLRFRFDLTGADLIEWYGETTGNRFVDEIEIHAPFDELSSQCRATV
;
A
#
# COMPACT_ATOMS: atom_id res chain seq x y z
N MET A 1 -27.25 5.31 -9.15
CA MET A 1 -26.37 4.28 -9.74
C MET A 1 -25.94 3.41 -8.59
N ALA A 2 -26.24 2.11 -8.64
CA ALA A 2 -25.98 1.22 -7.51
C ALA A 2 -24.46 1.04 -7.34
N GLU A 3 -23.88 1.62 -6.29
CA GLU A 3 -22.57 1.23 -5.78
C GLU A 3 -22.71 -0.20 -5.27
N GLY A 4 -22.44 -1.16 -6.15
CA GLY A 4 -22.25 -2.54 -5.73
C GLY A 4 -21.10 -2.56 -4.74
N VAL A 5 -21.33 -3.10 -3.55
CA VAL A 5 -20.31 -3.33 -2.53
C VAL A 5 -19.22 -4.19 -3.16
N ARG A 6 -18.15 -3.55 -3.64
CA ARG A 6 -16.97 -4.26 -4.15
C ARG A 6 -16.27 -4.84 -2.93
N ASN A 7 -16.43 -6.14 -2.76
CA ASN A 7 -15.77 -6.87 -1.69
C ASN A 7 -14.36 -7.20 -2.16
N TYR A 8 -13.35 -6.67 -1.46
CA TYR A 8 -11.94 -6.99 -1.68
C TYR A 8 -11.51 -7.99 -0.60
N PRO A 9 -11.73 -9.30 -0.83
CA PRO A 9 -11.39 -10.30 0.18
C PRO A 9 -9.88 -10.28 0.41
N LEU A 10 -9.49 -10.27 1.67
CA LEU A 10 -8.10 -10.52 2.04
C LEU A 10 -7.72 -11.96 1.64
N PRO A 11 -6.48 -12.19 1.23
CA PRO A 11 -6.01 -13.54 0.94
C PRO A 11 -6.10 -14.41 2.21
N GLY A 12 -6.33 -15.71 2.03
CA GLY A 12 -6.42 -16.67 3.15
C GLY A 12 -5.10 -16.85 3.90
N GLU A 13 -3.98 -16.57 3.23
CA GLU A 13 -2.63 -16.61 3.79
C GLU A 13 -1.86 -15.38 3.33
N ILE A 14 -1.01 -14.85 4.21
CA ILE A 14 -0.12 -13.73 3.90
C ILE A 14 1.21 -14.32 3.46
N GLU A 15 1.67 -13.92 2.28
CA GLU A 15 2.96 -14.35 1.74
C GLU A 15 4.12 -13.93 2.66
N PRO A 16 5.25 -14.67 2.68
CA PRO A 16 6.32 -14.44 3.65
C PRO A 16 6.86 -13.01 3.72
N ASP A 17 6.95 -12.31 2.59
CA ASP A 17 7.45 -10.93 2.53
C ASP A 17 6.47 -9.94 3.15
N LEU A 18 5.18 -10.05 2.80
CA LEU A 18 4.11 -9.29 3.44
C LEU A 18 3.97 -9.65 4.92
N GLY A 19 4.22 -10.91 5.30
CA GLY A 19 4.21 -11.37 6.68
C GLY A 19 5.32 -10.70 7.51
N ARG A 20 6.51 -10.51 6.94
CA ARG A 20 7.61 -9.75 7.56
C ARG A 20 7.25 -8.28 7.76
N VAL A 21 6.63 -7.66 6.76
CA VAL A 21 6.14 -6.28 6.82
C VAL A 21 5.05 -6.14 7.91
N GLN A 22 4.09 -7.07 7.94
CA GLN A 22 3.02 -7.10 8.93
C GLN A 22 3.58 -7.26 10.36
N ALA A 23 4.52 -8.18 10.57
CA ALA A 23 5.14 -8.39 11.88
C ALA A 23 5.88 -7.13 12.36
N TYR A 24 6.59 -6.45 11.45
CA TYR A 24 7.21 -5.15 11.75
C TYR A 24 6.17 -4.09 12.11
N TRP A 25 5.12 -3.95 11.29
CA TRP A 25 4.03 -2.99 11.52
C TRP A 25 3.34 -3.20 12.88
N VAL A 26 3.03 -4.45 13.23
CA VAL A 26 2.45 -4.82 14.53
C VAL A 26 3.40 -4.47 15.68
N GLY A 27 4.71 -4.70 15.52
CA GLY A 27 5.72 -4.37 16.53
C GLY A 27 5.89 -2.86 16.78
N LEU A 28 5.44 -1.99 15.87
CA LEU A 28 5.48 -0.54 16.03
C LEU A 28 4.26 0.03 16.76
N LYS A 29 3.16 -0.73 16.89
CA LYS A 29 1.95 -0.25 17.56
C LYS A 29 2.23 0.04 19.03
N ARG A 30 1.74 1.16 19.52
CA ARG A 30 1.90 1.60 20.92
C ARG A 30 0.55 1.85 21.56
N GLY A 31 0.41 1.47 22.84
CA GLY A 31 -0.81 1.69 23.60
C GLY A 31 -2.01 1.00 22.96
N ALA A 32 -3.12 1.72 22.86
CA ALA A 32 -4.38 1.24 22.28
C ALA A 32 -4.58 1.64 20.80
N ASN A 33 -3.51 2.04 20.10
CA ASN A 33 -3.62 2.46 18.70
C ASN A 33 -3.72 1.27 17.75
N ASP A 34 -4.66 1.34 16.81
CA ASP A 34 -4.84 0.31 15.78
C ASP A 34 -3.79 0.39 14.66
N ILE A 35 -3.13 1.54 14.51
CA ILE A 35 -2.03 1.78 13.56
C ILE A 35 -0.81 2.39 14.28
N PRO A 36 0.42 2.11 13.82
CA PRO A 36 1.61 2.76 14.35
C PRO A 36 1.67 4.23 13.98
N PHE A 37 2.44 5.02 14.75
CA PHE A 37 2.77 6.39 14.35
C PHE A 37 3.70 6.34 13.13
N TRP A 38 3.43 7.18 12.13
CA TRP A 38 4.23 7.22 10.91
C TRP A 38 5.71 7.50 11.19
N ASP A 39 6.03 8.36 12.15
CA ASP A 39 7.42 8.66 12.55
C ASP A 39 8.19 7.44 13.09
N ASP A 40 7.48 6.40 13.57
CA ASP A 40 8.09 5.14 14.01
C ASP A 40 8.35 4.18 12.84
N VAL A 41 7.69 4.38 11.71
CA VAL A 41 7.90 3.63 10.46
C VAL A 41 9.21 4.13 9.83
N LYS A 42 10.29 3.35 10.00
CA LYS A 42 11.64 3.73 9.56
C LYS A 42 11.89 3.36 8.11
N PHE A 43 12.91 3.97 7.48
CA PHE A 43 13.54 3.52 6.22
C PHE A 43 13.86 2.02 6.17
N SER A 44 13.99 1.40 7.33
CA SER A 44 14.15 -0.05 7.45
C SER A 44 12.96 -0.85 6.87
N LEU A 45 11.80 -0.20 6.66
CA LEU A 45 10.69 -0.78 5.92
C LEU A 45 11.04 -0.95 4.43
N GLU A 46 11.79 -0.01 3.83
CA GLU A 46 12.27 -0.13 2.44
C GLU A 46 13.09 -1.41 2.26
N SER A 47 13.99 -1.70 3.20
CA SER A 47 14.80 -2.93 3.16
C SER A 47 14.03 -4.20 3.51
N ARG A 48 12.80 -4.09 4.01
CA ARG A 48 11.92 -5.22 4.38
C ARG A 48 10.83 -5.46 3.35
N LEU A 49 10.56 -4.49 2.49
CA LEU A 49 9.57 -4.60 1.44
C LEU A 49 10.05 -5.64 0.42
N GLY A 50 9.20 -6.63 0.12
CA GLY A 50 9.45 -7.55 -0.99
C GLY A 50 9.60 -6.79 -2.31
N ARG A 51 10.29 -7.38 -3.29
CA ARG A 51 10.50 -6.73 -4.60
C ARG A 51 9.18 -6.52 -5.37
N ASP A 52 8.17 -7.30 -5.07
CA ASP A 52 6.82 -7.30 -5.65
C ASP A 52 5.79 -6.54 -4.80
N SER A 53 6.23 -5.95 -3.69
CA SER A 53 5.35 -5.34 -2.69
C SER A 53 5.36 -3.82 -2.80
N MET A 54 4.27 -3.17 -2.37
CA MET A 54 4.18 -1.71 -2.30
C MET A 54 3.48 -1.26 -1.01
N LEU A 55 3.76 -0.02 -0.63
CA LEU A 55 3.05 0.70 0.43
C LEU A 55 2.33 1.90 -0.19
N ILE A 56 1.03 2.00 0.10
CA ILE A 56 0.22 3.15 -0.31
C ILE A 56 -0.01 4.07 0.88
N GLY A 57 0.38 5.34 0.73
CA GLY A 57 0.05 6.41 1.66
C GLY A 57 -1.35 6.96 1.38
N VAL A 58 -2.14 7.14 2.44
CA VAL A 58 -3.48 7.74 2.38
C VAL A 58 -3.41 9.19 2.87
N PHE A 59 -3.93 10.10 2.07
CA PHE A 59 -4.03 11.52 2.40
C PHE A 59 -5.50 11.91 2.47
N GLU A 60 -5.96 12.33 3.65
CA GLU A 60 -7.32 12.82 3.83
C GLU A 60 -7.36 14.33 3.60
N ASN A 61 -8.29 14.81 2.77
CA ASN A 61 -8.53 16.23 2.42
C ASN A 61 -7.53 16.90 1.45
N PRO A 62 -7.65 16.69 0.12
CA PRO A 62 -8.59 15.77 -0.54
C PRO A 62 -8.14 14.32 -0.42
N LEU A 63 -9.08 13.36 -0.47
CA LEU A 63 -8.78 11.93 -0.43
C LEU A 63 -7.92 11.53 -1.64
N ARG A 64 -6.64 11.25 -1.40
CA ARG A 64 -5.66 10.85 -2.43
C ARG A 64 -4.77 9.72 -1.92
N PHE A 65 -4.24 8.93 -2.85
CA PHE A 65 -3.40 7.77 -2.59
C PHE A 65 -2.05 7.94 -3.25
N ARG A 66 -0.96 7.72 -2.52
CA ARG A 66 0.41 7.90 -3.01
C ARG A 66 1.18 6.59 -2.94
N PHE A 67 1.98 6.29 -3.96
CA PHE A 67 2.97 5.22 -3.86
C PHE A 67 4.09 5.67 -2.94
N ASP A 68 4.03 5.32 -1.65
CA ASP A 68 5.05 5.72 -0.68
C ASP A 68 6.32 4.90 -0.87
N LEU A 69 6.18 3.58 -0.87
CA LEU A 69 7.27 2.64 -1.15
C LEU A 69 6.84 1.67 -2.25
N THR A 70 7.75 1.35 -3.14
CA THR A 70 7.48 0.43 -4.25
C THR A 70 8.69 -0.47 -4.45
N GLY A 71 8.47 -1.79 -4.43
CA GLY A 71 9.49 -2.78 -4.71
C GLY A 71 10.00 -2.69 -6.15
N ALA A 72 11.20 -3.21 -6.37
CA ALA A 72 11.90 -3.10 -7.65
C ALA A 72 11.14 -3.76 -8.82
N ASP A 73 10.46 -4.88 -8.60
CA ASP A 73 9.75 -5.61 -9.67
C ASP A 73 8.53 -4.81 -10.15
N LEU A 74 7.88 -4.06 -9.25
CA LEU A 74 6.78 -3.17 -9.62
C LEU A 74 7.25 -1.94 -10.41
N ILE A 75 8.42 -1.40 -10.08
CA ILE A 75 9.04 -0.31 -10.84
C ILE A 75 9.42 -0.80 -12.24
N GLU A 76 10.04 -1.99 -12.33
CA GLU A 76 10.37 -2.63 -13.61
C GLU A 76 9.12 -2.88 -14.47
N TRP A 77 8.01 -3.32 -13.84
CA TRP A 77 6.74 -3.54 -14.52
C TRP A 77 6.13 -2.28 -15.14
N TYR A 78 6.08 -1.18 -14.37
CA TYR A 78 5.55 0.09 -14.87
C TYR A 78 6.49 0.79 -15.86
N GLY A 79 7.76 0.39 -15.93
CA GLY A 79 8.75 0.98 -16.82
C GLY A 79 9.15 2.42 -16.47
N GLU A 80 8.61 2.96 -15.38
CA GLU A 80 8.94 4.29 -14.84
C GLU A 80 8.96 4.27 -13.31
N THR A 81 9.58 5.28 -12.71
CA THR A 81 9.58 5.44 -11.25
C THR A 81 8.21 5.93 -10.79
N THR A 82 7.45 5.03 -10.16
CA THR A 82 6.12 5.33 -9.59
C THR A 82 6.19 5.90 -8.17
N GLY A 83 7.32 5.73 -7.48
CA GLY A 83 7.51 6.19 -6.10
C GLY A 83 7.28 7.69 -5.93
N ASN A 84 6.64 8.06 -4.82
CA ASN A 84 6.19 9.41 -4.45
C ASN A 84 5.16 10.08 -5.38
N ARG A 85 4.63 9.37 -6.39
CA ARG A 85 3.56 9.89 -7.24
C ARG A 85 2.20 9.46 -6.69
N PHE A 86 1.18 10.29 -6.91
CA PHE A 86 -0.18 9.90 -6.57
C PHE A 86 -0.75 8.95 -7.63
N VAL A 87 -1.61 8.04 -7.21
CA VAL A 87 -2.27 7.05 -8.08
C VAL A 87 -3.07 7.74 -9.19
N ASP A 88 -3.59 8.94 -8.96
CA ASP A 88 -4.31 9.76 -9.95
C ASP A 88 -3.40 10.52 -10.94
N GLU A 89 -2.08 10.48 -10.76
CA GLU A 89 -1.07 11.14 -11.60
C GLU A 89 -0.34 10.18 -12.54
N ILE A 90 -0.66 8.88 -12.45
CA ILE A 90 -0.05 7.81 -13.24
C ILE A 90 -1.14 7.12 -14.04
N GLU A 91 -0.82 6.70 -15.26
CA GLU A 91 -1.69 5.84 -16.04
C GLU A 91 -1.66 4.42 -15.45
N ILE A 92 -2.62 4.14 -14.56
CA ILE A 92 -2.78 2.83 -13.92
C ILE A 92 -3.32 1.82 -14.92
N HIS A 93 -2.65 0.68 -15.01
CA HIS A 93 -3.04 -0.45 -15.85
C HIS A 93 -2.95 -1.76 -15.08
N ALA A 94 -3.41 -2.85 -15.71
CA ALA A 94 -3.35 -4.19 -15.16
C ALA A 94 -1.97 -4.52 -14.53
N PRO A 95 -1.95 -5.16 -13.34
CA PRO A 95 -3.11 -5.70 -12.60
C PRO A 95 -3.81 -4.69 -11.66
N PHE A 96 -3.50 -3.40 -11.74
CA PHE A 96 -3.90 -2.41 -10.74
C PHE A 96 -5.10 -1.55 -11.12
N ASP A 97 -5.89 -1.95 -12.13
CA ASP A 97 -7.06 -1.19 -12.62
C ASP A 97 -8.04 -0.80 -11.51
N GLU A 98 -8.12 -1.60 -10.43
CA GLU A 98 -8.99 -1.36 -9.28
C GLU A 98 -8.27 -0.77 -8.05
N LEU A 99 -6.99 -0.42 -8.15
CA LEU A 99 -6.17 -0.01 -7.00
C LEU A 99 -6.79 1.16 -6.23
N SER A 100 -7.25 2.21 -6.94
CA SER A 100 -7.91 3.35 -6.30
C SER A 100 -9.19 2.95 -5.54
N SER A 101 -9.93 1.97 -6.05
CA SER A 101 -11.14 1.47 -5.40
C SER A 101 -10.81 0.59 -4.20
N GLN A 102 -9.76 -0.24 -4.29
CA GLN A 102 -9.23 -1.01 -3.18
C GLN A 102 -8.76 -0.12 -2.03
N CYS A 103 -7.98 0.93 -2.32
CA CYS A 103 -7.53 1.89 -1.31
C CYS A 103 -8.69 2.66 -0.65
N ARG A 104 -9.77 2.95 -1.39
CA ARG A 104 -10.99 3.56 -0.81
C ARG A 104 -11.73 2.64 0.15
N ALA A 105 -11.59 1.32 0.02
CA ALA A 105 -12.24 0.36 0.90
C ALA A 105 -11.55 0.20 2.26
N THR A 106 -10.35 0.79 2.44
CA THR A 106 -9.57 0.68 3.68
C THR A 106 -9.63 1.94 4.56
N VAL A 107 -10.37 2.97 4.14
CA VAL A 107 -10.48 4.28 4.82
C VAL A 107 -11.89 4.49 5.37
#